data_AF-A0A9D9JKN9-F1
#
_entry.id   AF-A0A9D9JKN9-F1
#
_cell.length_a   1.000
_cell.length_b   1.000
_cell.length_c   1.000
_cell.angle_alpha   90.00
_cell.angle_beta   90.00
_cell.angle_gamma   90.00
#
_symmetry.space_group_name_H-M   'P 1'
#
loop_
_entity.id
_entity.type
_entity.pdbx_description
1 polymer ?
#
loop_
_entity_poly.entity_id
_entity_poly.type
_entity_poly.pdbx_seq_one_letter_code
_entity_poly.pdbx_strand_id
1 'polypeptide(L)'
;MAMDRLHWPRRQAPHTRWLLLLGCALVALGPSPASAHVRWFVPEGLQLRSPQWELFWRWPTLAVIGLSAFLWAGLRLLQRALGTPHWPNPPLLASMEPCATRVLALHAGISLVWFAYQRELFVPSLELPNSLLGWALLVATVIVAFTFITALFDRAGAALLLLVYLAAFAVFPPVAVLEQLHYLGIALVL
;
A
#
# COMPACT_ATOMS: atom_id res chain seq x y z
N MET A 1 22.41 55.72 23.15
CA MET A 1 22.61 54.46 22.42
C MET A 1 22.03 53.34 23.28
N ALA A 2 20.71 53.12 23.17
CA ALA A 2 19.96 52.18 23.99
C ALA A 2 19.47 51.05 23.09
N MET A 3 19.87 49.81 23.41
CA MET A 3 19.43 48.60 22.73
C MET A 3 18.21 48.04 23.47
N ASP A 4 17.04 48.13 22.84
CA ASP A 4 15.82 47.45 23.26
C ASP A 4 15.99 45.93 23.10
N ARG A 5 15.94 45.21 24.23
CA ARG A 5 15.86 43.74 24.24
C ARG A 5 14.41 43.33 24.00
N LEU A 6 14.12 42.83 22.80
CA LEU A 6 12.87 42.14 22.49
C LEU A 6 12.73 40.89 23.38
N HIS A 7 11.83 40.95 24.36
CA HIS A 7 11.40 39.80 25.14
C HIS A 7 10.27 39.08 24.40
N TRP A 8 10.58 37.97 23.73
CA TRP A 8 9.57 37.09 23.13
C TRP A 8 8.85 36.28 24.23
N PRO A 9 7.53 36.40 24.41
CA PRO A 9 6.81 35.55 25.35
C PRO A 9 6.74 34.13 24.79
N ARG A 10 7.51 33.21 25.37
CA ARG A 10 7.34 31.76 25.13
C ARG A 10 6.00 31.32 25.74
N ARG A 11 4.92 31.41 24.97
CA ARG A 11 3.67 30.70 25.26
C ARG A 11 3.96 29.19 25.16
N GLN A 12 4.40 28.58 26.25
CA GLN A 12 4.35 27.12 26.37
C GLN A 12 2.88 26.74 26.56
N ALA A 13 2.20 26.35 25.48
CA ALA A 13 0.84 25.85 25.56
C ALA A 13 0.81 24.58 26.44
N PRO A 14 0.10 24.56 27.58
CA PRO A 14 0.11 23.42 28.50
C PRO A 14 -0.47 22.14 27.86
N HIS A 15 -1.24 22.27 26.78
CA HIS A 15 -1.85 21.15 26.05
C HIS A 15 -0.84 20.30 25.28
N THR A 16 0.32 20.85 24.87
CA THR A 16 1.31 20.09 24.09
C THR A 16 1.92 18.95 24.91
N ARG A 17 2.13 19.16 26.21
CA ARG A 17 2.66 18.11 27.11
C ARG A 17 1.65 16.98 27.31
N TRP A 18 0.37 17.30 27.47
CA TRP A 18 -0.69 16.30 27.60
C TRP A 18 -0.90 15.50 26.31
N LEU A 19 -0.86 16.16 25.15
CA LEU A 19 -0.93 15.47 23.85
C LEU A 19 0.27 14.53 23.62
N LEU A 20 1.48 14.94 24.03
CA LEU A 20 2.67 14.10 23.98
C LEU A 20 2.58 12.91 24.94
N LEU A 21 2.10 13.12 26.16
CA LEU A 21 1.92 12.05 27.14
C LEU A 21 0.84 11.06 26.69
N LEU A 22 -0.26 11.55 26.10
CA LEU A 22 -1.34 10.72 25.57
C LEU A 22 -0.86 9.94 24.33
N GLY A 23 -0.05 10.57 23.46
CA GLY A 23 0.64 9.88 22.36
C GLY A 23 1.60 8.79 22.85
N CYS A 24 2.43 9.06 23.86
CA CYS A 24 3.32 8.07 24.45
C CYS A 24 2.56 6.93 25.13
N ALA A 25 1.46 7.23 25.82
CA ALA A 25 0.61 6.20 26.45
C ALA A 25 -0.05 5.29 25.42
N LEU A 26 -0.55 5.84 24.30
CA LEU A 26 -1.10 5.06 23.20
C LEU A 26 -0.06 4.17 22.52
N VAL A 27 1.18 4.66 22.38
CA VAL A 27 2.31 3.86 21.86
C VAL A 27 2.70 2.75 22.84
N ALA A 28 2.71 3.03 24.15
CA ALA A 28 3.04 2.06 25.19
C ALA A 28 1.96 0.98 25.38
N LEU A 29 0.70 1.29 25.07
CA LEU A 29 -0.40 0.32 25.00
C LEU A 29 -0.42 -0.47 23.68
N GLY A 30 0.50 -0.17 22.76
CA GLY A 30 0.68 -0.93 21.52
C GLY A 30 1.20 -2.35 21.78
N PRO A 31 0.69 -3.36 21.06
CA PRO A 31 1.15 -4.74 21.23
C PRO A 31 2.62 -4.93 20.81
N SER A 32 3.40 -5.66 21.63
CA SER A 32 4.75 -6.18 21.33
C SER A 32 4.75 -7.69 21.62
N PRO A 33 5.29 -8.58 20.75
CA PRO A 33 6.42 -8.37 19.84
C PRO A 33 6.05 -8.36 18.34
N ALA A 34 6.61 -7.39 17.63
CA ALA A 34 6.41 -7.14 16.19
C ALA A 34 7.30 -8.00 15.26
N SER A 35 8.14 -8.91 15.76
CA SER A 35 9.15 -9.59 14.95
C SER A 35 8.65 -10.86 14.23
N ALA A 36 7.59 -11.50 14.72
CA ALA A 36 7.06 -12.74 14.11
C ALA A 36 5.90 -12.50 13.12
N HIS A 37 5.45 -11.25 12.98
CA HIS A 37 4.27 -10.89 12.19
C HIS A 37 4.53 -10.70 10.70
N VAL A 38 5.79 -10.75 10.27
CA VAL A 38 6.14 -10.11 9.03
C VAL A 38 6.96 -11.05 8.12
N ARG A 39 6.31 -11.43 7.02
CA ARG A 39 6.58 -12.58 6.13
C ARG A 39 8.01 -12.64 5.57
N TRP A 40 8.73 -11.53 5.62
CA TRP A 40 10.09 -11.31 5.12
C TRP A 40 11.18 -11.76 6.08
N PHE A 41 10.86 -12.12 7.33
CA PHE A 41 11.79 -12.77 8.27
C PHE A 41 11.57 -14.29 8.38
N VAL A 42 10.69 -14.85 7.55
CA VAL A 42 10.41 -16.28 7.50
C VAL A 42 11.34 -16.95 6.47
N PRO A 43 11.93 -18.12 6.75
CA PRO A 43 12.74 -18.86 5.77
C PRO A 43 12.01 -19.07 4.44
N GLU A 44 12.71 -18.97 3.32
CA GLU A 44 12.14 -18.98 1.94
C GLU A 44 11.15 -20.13 1.70
N GLY A 45 11.47 -21.35 2.15
CA GLY A 45 10.59 -22.52 2.01
C GLY A 45 9.26 -22.45 2.78
N LEU A 46 9.10 -21.47 3.68
CA LEU A 46 7.89 -21.23 4.47
C LEU A 46 7.16 -19.94 4.06
N GLN A 47 7.70 -19.14 3.13
CA GLN A 47 7.10 -17.86 2.72
C GLN A 47 5.82 -18.03 1.89
N LEU A 48 5.66 -19.16 1.20
CA LEU A 48 4.44 -19.47 0.42
C LEU A 48 3.38 -20.25 1.24
N ARG A 49 3.53 -20.33 2.57
CA ARG A 49 2.56 -21.00 3.42
C ARG A 49 1.20 -20.33 3.30
N SER A 50 0.15 -21.14 3.15
CA SER A 50 -1.22 -20.65 3.03
C SER A 50 -1.60 -19.73 4.19
N PRO A 51 -2.38 -18.67 3.93
CA PRO A 51 -2.93 -17.81 4.96
C PRO A 51 -3.60 -18.62 6.07
N GLN A 52 -3.40 -18.21 7.32
CA GLN A 52 -4.10 -18.81 8.46
C GLN A 52 -5.54 -18.30 8.47
N TRP A 53 -6.41 -18.93 7.69
CA TRP A 53 -7.82 -18.52 7.51
C TRP A 53 -8.60 -18.41 8.82
N GLU A 54 -8.22 -19.18 9.83
CA GLU A 54 -8.81 -19.13 11.17
C GLU A 54 -8.68 -17.74 11.83
N LEU A 55 -7.62 -16.97 11.52
CA LEU A 55 -7.45 -15.61 12.05
C LEU A 55 -8.53 -14.65 11.55
N PHE A 56 -9.08 -14.91 10.36
CA PHE A 56 -10.15 -14.09 9.80
C PHE A 56 -11.40 -14.11 10.69
N TRP A 57 -11.69 -15.27 11.31
CA TRP A 57 -12.87 -15.46 12.16
C TRP A 57 -12.65 -15.10 13.63
N ARG A 58 -11.43 -14.71 14.01
CA ARG A 58 -11.16 -14.29 15.39
C ARG A 58 -11.84 -12.96 15.68
N TRP A 59 -12.39 -12.86 16.88
CA TRP A 59 -13.10 -11.67 17.35
C TRP A 59 -12.33 -10.34 17.13
N PRO A 60 -11.01 -10.23 17.39
CA PRO A 60 -10.29 -8.99 17.13
C PRO A 60 -10.31 -8.59 15.64
N THR A 61 -10.15 -9.55 14.73
CA THR A 61 -10.19 -9.31 13.28
C THR A 61 -11.58 -8.87 12.83
N LEU A 62 -12.61 -9.57 13.29
CA LEU A 62 -14.01 -9.22 13.00
C LEU A 62 -14.38 -7.85 13.56
N ALA A 63 -13.89 -7.49 14.75
CA ALA A 63 -14.11 -6.18 15.35
C ALA A 63 -13.46 -5.06 14.52
N VAL A 64 -12.24 -5.26 14.02
CA VAL A 64 -11.56 -4.30 13.14
C VAL A 64 -12.28 -4.17 11.79
N ILE A 65 -12.70 -5.28 11.19
CA ILE A 65 -13.47 -5.28 9.94
C ILE A 65 -14.79 -4.53 10.16
N GLY A 66 -15.53 -4.86 11.22
CA GLY A 66 -16.80 -4.22 11.56
C GLY A 66 -16.65 -2.72 11.82
N LEU A 67 -15.62 -2.31 12.58
CA LEU A 67 -15.31 -0.90 12.81
C LEU A 67 -14.94 -0.19 11.51
N SER A 68 -14.13 -0.79 10.65
CA SER A 68 -13.75 -0.22 9.36
C SER A 68 -14.96 -0.03 8.46
N ALA A 69 -15.84 -1.01 8.39
CA ALA A 69 -17.10 -0.94 7.63
C ALA A 69 -18.04 0.14 8.19
N PHE A 70 -18.14 0.24 9.53
CA PHE A 70 -18.94 1.25 10.20
C PHE A 70 -18.42 2.67 9.92
N LEU A 71 -17.11 2.90 10.06
CA LEU A 71 -16.48 4.18 9.75
C LEU A 71 -16.64 4.55 8.28
N TRP A 72 -16.43 3.60 7.37
CA TRP A 72 -16.65 3.81 5.93
C TRP A 72 -18.10 4.18 5.62
N ALA A 73 -19.06 3.46 6.21
CA ALA A 73 -20.49 3.76 6.03
C ALA A 73 -20.83 5.15 6.60
N GLY A 74 -20.30 5.50 7.77
CA GLY A 74 -20.45 6.82 8.37
C GLY A 74 -19.91 7.93 7.47
N LEU A 75 -18.70 7.75 6.92
CA LEU A 75 -18.11 8.67 5.96
C LEU A 75 -18.94 8.78 4.68
N ARG A 76 -19.44 7.66 4.13
CA ARG A 76 -20.31 7.64 2.95
C ARG A 76 -21.64 8.35 3.18
N LEU A 77 -22.26 8.16 4.34
CA LEU A 77 -23.49 8.86 4.71
C LEU A 77 -23.24 10.36 4.89
N LEU A 78 -22.12 10.74 5.50
CA LEU A 78 -21.75 12.13 5.69
C LEU A 78 -21.41 12.81 4.36
N GLN A 79 -20.70 12.12 3.45
CA GLN A 79 -20.46 12.55 2.08
C GLN A 79 -21.79 12.80 1.34
N ARG A 80 -22.76 11.89 1.47
CA ARG A 80 -24.10 12.05 0.88
C ARG A 80 -24.86 13.23 1.49
N ALA A 81 -24.78 13.42 2.81
CA ALA A 81 -25.46 14.51 3.51
C ALA A 81 -24.87 15.88 3.15
N LEU A 82 -23.54 15.96 2.97
CA LEU A 82 -22.82 17.19 2.64
C LEU A 82 -22.78 17.50 1.13
N GLY A 83 -23.28 16.58 0.28
CA GLY A 83 -23.44 16.79 -1.16
C GLY A 83 -22.13 17.02 -1.93
N THR A 84 -20.97 16.73 -1.34
CA THR A 84 -19.65 17.02 -1.91
C THR A 84 -18.93 15.71 -2.25
N PRO A 85 -18.67 15.42 -3.54
CA PRO A 85 -18.05 14.16 -3.94
C PRO A 85 -16.66 13.93 -3.34
N HIS A 86 -15.91 15.00 -3.06
CA HIS A 86 -14.52 14.93 -2.60
C HIS A 86 -14.36 15.12 -1.09
N TRP A 87 -15.44 15.03 -0.30
CA TRP A 87 -15.38 15.25 1.14
C TRP A 87 -14.87 14.02 1.91
N PRO A 88 -13.92 14.17 2.87
CA PRO A 88 -13.26 15.41 3.28
C PRO A 88 -12.10 15.81 2.34
N ASN A 89 -12.10 17.05 1.86
CA ASN A 89 -11.02 17.61 1.02
C ASN A 89 -10.17 18.62 1.82
N PRO A 90 -9.25 18.17 2.70
CA PRO A 90 -8.36 19.10 3.38
C PRO A 90 -7.41 19.74 2.36
N PRO A 91 -7.05 21.03 2.51
CA PRO A 91 -6.27 21.77 1.52
C PRO A 91 -4.88 21.16 1.25
N LEU A 92 -4.34 20.40 2.20
CA LEU A 92 -3.08 19.65 2.03
C LEU A 92 -3.20 18.47 1.05
N LEU A 93 -4.35 17.80 0.98
CA LEU A 93 -4.57 16.63 0.12
C LEU A 93 -5.25 17.01 -1.20
N ALA A 94 -5.91 18.17 -1.27
CA ALA A 94 -6.54 18.68 -2.48
C ALA A 94 -5.58 18.75 -3.69
N SER A 95 -4.29 19.01 -3.44
CA SER A 95 -3.26 19.07 -4.49
C SER A 95 -2.80 17.70 -4.98
N MET A 96 -3.06 16.62 -4.22
CA MET A 96 -2.66 15.25 -4.58
C MET A 96 -3.68 14.58 -5.50
N GLU A 97 -4.94 15.01 -5.47
CA GLU A 97 -6.05 14.43 -6.22
C GLU A 97 -5.77 14.28 -7.73
N PRO A 98 -5.23 15.30 -8.44
CA PRO A 98 -4.99 15.18 -9.88
C PRO A 98 -3.86 14.21 -10.26
N CYS A 99 -2.96 13.91 -9.31
CA CYS A 99 -1.77 13.09 -9.56
C CYS A 99 -1.81 11.73 -8.87
N ALA A 100 -2.84 11.41 -8.08
CA ALA A 100 -2.89 10.20 -7.26
C ALA A 100 -2.68 8.92 -8.08
N THR A 101 -3.40 8.77 -9.19
CA THR A 101 -3.28 7.61 -10.09
C THR A 101 -1.88 7.50 -10.70
N ARG A 102 -1.26 8.63 -11.06
CA ARG A 102 0.09 8.66 -11.62
C ARG A 102 1.15 8.30 -10.57
N VAL A 103 0.99 8.79 -9.34
CA VAL A 103 1.88 8.43 -8.22
C VAL A 103 1.78 6.93 -7.92
N LEU A 104 0.57 6.36 -7.96
CA LEU A 104 0.37 4.91 -7.81
C LEU A 104 1.04 4.12 -8.94
N ALA A 105 0.85 4.52 -10.20
CA ALA A 105 1.50 3.89 -11.34
C ALA A 105 3.03 3.95 -11.23
N LEU A 106 3.59 5.11 -10.91
CA LEU A 106 5.02 5.29 -10.73
C LEU A 106 5.57 4.40 -9.61
N HIS A 107 4.89 4.35 -8.47
CA HIS A 107 5.30 3.50 -7.35
C HIS A 107 5.25 2.01 -7.70
N ALA A 108 4.18 1.58 -8.39
CA ALA A 108 4.08 0.23 -8.91
C ALA A 108 5.21 -0.07 -9.91
N GLY A 109 5.48 0.83 -10.86
CA GLY A 109 6.55 0.69 -11.84
C GLY A 109 7.92 0.53 -11.20
N ILE A 110 8.27 1.38 -10.22
CA ILE A 110 9.55 1.27 -9.47
C ILE A 110 9.66 -0.09 -8.76
N SER A 111 8.57 -0.52 -8.13
CA SER A 111 8.52 -1.81 -7.42
C SER A 111 8.70 -2.98 -8.41
N LEU A 112 8.04 -2.93 -9.57
CA LEU A 112 8.19 -3.94 -10.63
C LEU A 112 9.61 -4.01 -11.19
N VAL A 113 10.31 -2.87 -11.33
CA VAL A 113 11.75 -2.88 -11.71
C VAL A 113 12.58 -3.61 -10.66
N TRP A 114 12.35 -3.34 -9.37
CA TRP A 114 13.08 -3.99 -8.28
C TRP A 114 12.89 -5.50 -8.29
N PHE A 115 11.64 -5.98 -8.37
CA PHE A 115 11.36 -7.42 -8.41
C PHE A 115 11.91 -8.06 -9.69
N ALA A 116 11.78 -7.40 -10.85
CA ALA A 116 12.38 -7.90 -12.08
C ALA A 116 13.91 -7.99 -11.99
N TYR A 117 14.57 -7.04 -11.33
CA TYR A 117 16.02 -7.11 -11.10
C TYR A 117 16.41 -8.34 -10.28
N GLN A 118 15.62 -8.69 -9.26
CA GLN A 118 15.82 -9.88 -8.42
C GLN A 118 15.32 -11.18 -9.07
N ARG A 119 14.74 -11.12 -10.28
CA ARG A 119 14.06 -12.22 -10.96
C ARG A 119 12.88 -12.80 -10.17
N GLU A 120 12.17 -11.92 -9.48
CA GLU A 120 10.96 -12.18 -8.73
C GLU A 120 9.76 -11.53 -9.45
N LEU A 121 8.57 -12.09 -9.26
CA LEU A 121 7.33 -11.56 -9.83
C LEU A 121 6.47 -10.95 -8.72
N PHE A 122 6.27 -9.63 -8.73
CA PHE A 122 5.44 -8.85 -7.78
C PHE A 122 5.89 -8.81 -6.31
N VAL A 123 6.50 -9.88 -5.80
CA VAL A 123 6.89 -10.05 -4.39
C VAL A 123 8.07 -11.02 -4.29
N PRO A 124 8.92 -10.93 -3.25
CA PRO A 124 10.13 -11.74 -3.19
C PRO A 124 9.91 -13.26 -3.16
N SER A 125 8.78 -13.70 -2.62
CA SER A 125 8.47 -15.13 -2.54
C SER A 125 8.10 -15.78 -3.88
N LEU A 126 7.92 -15.01 -4.96
CA LEU A 126 7.51 -15.50 -6.28
C LEU A 126 8.69 -15.47 -7.25
N GLU A 127 9.67 -16.33 -7.02
CA GLU A 127 10.85 -16.45 -7.89
C GLU A 127 10.49 -17.00 -9.28
N LEU A 128 10.95 -16.32 -10.33
CA LEU A 128 10.69 -16.74 -11.70
C LEU A 128 11.57 -17.94 -12.07
N PRO A 129 10.97 -19.05 -12.57
CA PRO A 129 11.73 -20.22 -12.96
C PRO A 129 12.69 -19.90 -14.12
N ASN A 130 13.78 -20.66 -14.21
CA ASN A 130 14.73 -20.63 -15.33
C ASN A 130 14.14 -21.30 -16.59
N SER A 131 12.96 -20.89 -17.02
CA SER A 131 12.25 -21.39 -18.21
C SER A 131 11.96 -20.25 -19.18
N LEU A 132 11.64 -20.58 -20.44
CA LEU A 132 11.25 -19.58 -21.46
C LEU A 132 10.10 -18.70 -20.97
N LEU A 133 9.12 -19.30 -20.30
CA LEU A 133 7.97 -18.59 -19.73
C LEU A 133 8.41 -17.64 -18.61
N GLY A 134 9.29 -18.06 -17.70
CA GLY A 134 9.82 -17.19 -16.64
C GLY A 134 10.53 -15.95 -17.20
N TRP A 135 11.33 -16.12 -18.26
CA TRP A 135 11.96 -15.00 -18.97
C TRP A 135 10.95 -14.11 -19.70
N ALA A 136 9.92 -14.69 -20.32
CA ALA A 136 8.85 -13.92 -20.97
C ALA A 136 8.10 -13.04 -19.95
N LEU A 137 7.76 -13.58 -18.77
CA LEU A 137 7.14 -12.82 -17.68
C LEU A 137 8.07 -11.73 -17.13
N LEU A 138 9.36 -12.00 -17.02
CA LEU A 138 10.36 -11.02 -16.60
C LEU A 138 10.39 -9.83 -17.56
N VAL A 139 10.55 -10.10 -18.86
CA VAL A 139 10.61 -9.06 -19.90
C VAL A 139 9.30 -8.27 -19.95
N ALA A 140 8.16 -8.95 -19.90
CA ALA A 140 6.86 -8.31 -19.87
C ALA A 140 6.72 -7.38 -18.64
N THR A 141 7.16 -7.82 -17.47
CA THR A 141 7.17 -7.00 -16.24
C THR A 141 8.03 -5.75 -16.39
N VAL A 142 9.21 -5.85 -17.01
CA VAL A 142 10.07 -4.69 -17.28
C VAL A 142 9.40 -3.71 -18.25
N ILE A 143 8.73 -4.21 -19.29
CA ILE A 143 7.98 -3.37 -20.23
C ILE A 143 6.85 -2.63 -19.51
N VAL A 144 6.06 -3.33 -18.67
CA VAL A 144 5.01 -2.71 -17.84
C VAL A 144 5.62 -1.62 -16.96
N ALA A 145 6.71 -1.94 -16.25
CA ALA A 145 7.37 -1.00 -15.37
C ALA A 145 7.81 0.28 -16.11
N PHE A 146 8.40 0.12 -17.30
CA PHE A 146 8.79 1.23 -18.15
C PHE A 146 7.59 2.09 -18.57
N THR A 147 6.48 1.49 -19.01
CA THR A 147 5.27 2.23 -19.39
C THR A 147 4.73 3.07 -18.24
N PHE A 148 4.68 2.49 -17.03
CA PHE A 148 4.18 3.18 -15.84
C PHE A 148 5.10 4.32 -15.36
N ILE A 149 6.42 4.13 -15.42
CA ILE A 149 7.38 5.16 -15.02
C ILE A 149 7.39 6.33 -16.01
N THR A 150 7.36 6.03 -17.31
CA THR A 150 7.41 7.06 -18.37
C THR A 150 6.05 7.69 -18.67
N ALA A 151 4.97 7.14 -18.10
CA ALA A 151 3.58 7.46 -18.43
C ALA A 151 3.27 7.33 -19.93
N LEU A 152 4.00 6.45 -20.63
CA LEU A 152 3.86 6.22 -22.06
C LEU A 152 2.98 4.99 -22.27
N PHE A 153 1.84 5.18 -22.95
CA PHE A 153 0.85 4.12 -23.19
C PHE A 153 0.32 3.43 -21.92
N ASP A 154 -0.05 4.18 -20.88
CA ASP A 154 -0.53 3.66 -19.58
C ASP A 154 -1.55 2.51 -19.72
N ARG A 155 -2.51 2.64 -20.63
CA ARG A 155 -3.53 1.60 -20.89
C ARG A 155 -2.95 0.30 -21.47
N ALA A 156 -1.95 0.40 -22.35
CA ALA A 156 -1.29 -0.77 -22.90
C ALA A 156 -0.42 -1.45 -21.83
N GLY A 157 0.26 -0.66 -21.00
CA GLY A 157 0.98 -1.14 -19.82
C GLY A 157 0.05 -1.86 -18.84
N ALA A 158 -1.12 -1.29 -18.55
CA ALA A 158 -2.13 -1.87 -17.69
C ALA A 158 -2.71 -3.18 -18.26
N ALA A 159 -3.02 -3.21 -19.56
CA ALA A 159 -3.46 -4.43 -20.22
C ALA A 159 -2.38 -5.52 -20.19
N LEU A 160 -1.11 -5.15 -20.39
CA LEU A 160 0.01 -6.09 -20.28
C LEU A 160 0.18 -6.58 -18.84
N LEU A 161 0.06 -5.70 -17.84
CA LEU A 161 0.11 -6.07 -16.42
C LEU A 161 -1.01 -7.07 -16.07
N LEU A 162 -2.22 -6.85 -16.58
CA LEU A 162 -3.33 -7.79 -16.43
C LEU A 162 -2.99 -9.16 -17.04
N LEU A 163 -2.40 -9.20 -18.24
CA LEU A 163 -1.96 -10.44 -18.87
C LEU A 163 -0.86 -11.14 -18.07
N VAL A 164 0.13 -10.40 -17.57
CA VAL A 164 1.20 -10.93 -16.70
C VAL A 164 0.60 -11.52 -15.42
N TYR A 165 -0.35 -10.81 -14.79
CA TYR A 165 -1.05 -11.27 -13.60
C TYR A 165 -1.83 -12.57 -13.85
N LEU A 166 -2.55 -12.67 -14.98
CA LEU A 166 -3.26 -13.89 -15.35
C LEU A 166 -2.30 -15.04 -15.68
N ALA A 167 -1.20 -14.76 -16.38
CA ALA A 167 -0.18 -15.74 -16.72
C ALA A 167 0.57 -16.26 -15.47
N ALA A 168 0.65 -15.47 -14.40
CA ALA A 168 1.27 -15.89 -13.13
C ALA A 168 0.59 -17.12 -12.53
N PHE A 169 -0.71 -17.31 -12.71
CA PHE A 169 -1.44 -18.50 -12.24
C PHE A 169 -0.99 -19.81 -12.90
N ALA A 170 -0.35 -19.75 -14.07
CA ALA A 170 0.19 -20.94 -14.73
C ALA A 170 1.51 -21.42 -14.09
N VAL A 171 2.17 -20.56 -13.30
CA VAL A 171 3.50 -20.81 -12.73
C VAL A 171 3.46 -20.92 -11.21
N PHE A 172 2.64 -20.12 -10.56
CA PHE A 172 2.63 -19.94 -9.12
C PHE A 172 1.33 -20.43 -8.48
N PRO A 173 1.35 -20.79 -7.17
CA PRO A 173 0.14 -21.17 -6.45
C PRO A 173 -0.94 -20.06 -6.53
N PRO A 174 -2.21 -20.39 -6.84
CA PRO A 174 -3.25 -19.39 -7.06
C PRO A 174 -3.43 -18.41 -5.90
N VAL A 175 -3.33 -18.92 -4.67
CA VAL A 175 -3.47 -18.10 -3.45
C VAL A 175 -2.38 -17.05 -3.36
N ALA A 176 -1.13 -17.38 -3.71
CA ALA A 176 0.00 -16.45 -3.65
C ALA A 176 -0.12 -15.34 -4.72
N VAL A 177 -0.69 -15.66 -5.89
CA VAL A 177 -0.98 -14.67 -6.93
C VAL A 177 -2.14 -13.76 -6.50
N LEU A 178 -3.20 -14.32 -5.91
CA LEU A 178 -4.34 -13.56 -5.40
C LEU A 178 -3.96 -12.56 -4.29
N GLU A 179 -2.93 -12.83 -3.50
CA GLU A 179 -2.40 -11.87 -2.52
C GLU A 179 -1.84 -10.60 -3.20
N GLN A 180 -1.49 -10.68 -4.49
CA GLN A 180 -0.99 -9.56 -5.28
C GLN A 180 -2.11 -8.78 -6.01
N LEU A 181 -3.37 -8.92 -5.57
CA LEU A 181 -4.54 -8.25 -6.15
C LEU A 181 -4.40 -6.72 -6.26
N HIS A 182 -3.54 -6.10 -5.47
CA HIS A 182 -3.28 -4.67 -5.54
C HIS A 182 -2.70 -4.25 -6.91
N TYR A 183 -1.84 -5.06 -7.55
CA TYR A 183 -1.37 -4.78 -8.92
C TYR A 183 -2.51 -4.85 -9.94
N LEU A 184 -3.44 -5.79 -9.76
CA LEU A 184 -4.67 -5.87 -10.58
C LEU A 184 -5.54 -4.62 -10.38
N GLY A 185 -5.72 -4.17 -9.13
CA GLY A 185 -6.46 -2.95 -8.83
C GLY A 185 -5.84 -1.72 -9.49
N ILE A 186 -4.51 -1.59 -9.47
CA ILE A 186 -3.79 -0.51 -10.15
C ILE A 186 -4.00 -0.58 -11.67
N ALA A 187 -3.90 -1.77 -12.26
CA ALA A 187 -4.15 -1.96 -13.68
C ALA A 187 -5.58 -1.57 -14.11
N LEU A 188 -6.59 -1.80 -13.26
CA LEU A 188 -7.98 -1.47 -13.58
C LEU A 188 -8.31 0.03 -13.47
N VAL A 189 -7.51 0.78 -12.70
CA VAL A 189 -7.72 2.23 -12.48
C VAL A 189 -7.00 3.07 -13.54
N LEU A 190 -5.97 2.51 -14.20
CA LEU A 190 -5.18 3.15 -15.27
C LEU A 190 -5.81 2.97 -16.66
#